data_AF-A0A928W4K3-F1
#
_entry.id   AF-A0A928W4K3-F1
#
_cell.length_a   1.000
_cell.length_b   1.000
_cell.length_c   1.000
_cell.angle_alpha   90.00
_cell.angle_beta   90.00
_cell.angle_gamma   90.00
#
_symmetry.space_group_name_H-M   'P 1'
#
loop_
_entity.id
_entity.type
_entity.pdbx_description
1 polymer ?
#
loop_
_entity_poly.entity_id
_entity_poly.type
_entity_poly.pdbx_seq_one_letter_code
_entity_poly.pdbx_strand_id
1 'polypeptide(L)'
;MMSQAKQLESKSFSDVSETLEPQNKQPYSYFFERGKELLAKGLIAESLDVYKEAIEYHHDYPFSYFVLGNAYEKGGDRLQGLESYRKALEINSINHNLRLKQPSKKSRYSILNERQFYSLSNTIVNLSIACNQTQDLSASLAQISNHINDVAFCLTTTRKLLKLEKYDEAIAFLTKAQELSKFDADFSQQQELEYLWVSVNQAKQNQVLLQDRDYKIISLGYDCLPRTVATLWGLKPRKSAGELTCPFDLALHPYESIVEALNTDFYNYLNPDFLISFQVVKAYDENEKFTCVKNTRYNCLFSHERAEQFRINNFAKLIALYRRRIHNFYRYINSSPVLFLIHSRKNINLDPLIQILLHKFPNLKFKVMLLVSGTKAISPKINDGLAMTYNIPCPSNYRWPTTSARRITYEKTISEAIKETIINNF
;
A
#
# COMPACT_ATOMS: atom_id res chain seq x y z
N MET A 1 -10.26 -37.19 -33.89
CA MET A 1 -9.64 -35.85 -33.94
C MET A 1 -10.54 -34.87 -33.20
N MET A 2 -9.99 -34.21 -32.17
CA MET A 2 -10.44 -32.98 -31.49
C MET A 2 -11.85 -32.98 -30.85
N SER A 3 -11.97 -33.10 -29.53
CA SER A 3 -11.76 -32.03 -28.52
C SER A 3 -12.90 -31.01 -28.46
N GLN A 4 -13.91 -31.30 -27.62
CA GLN A 4 -14.70 -30.27 -26.94
C GLN A 4 -14.72 -30.55 -25.45
N ALA A 5 -13.68 -30.06 -24.79
CA ALA A 5 -13.73 -29.66 -23.39
C ALA A 5 -14.51 -28.33 -23.30
N LYS A 6 -15.73 -28.36 -22.76
CA LYS A 6 -16.45 -27.25 -22.09
C LYS A 6 -17.90 -27.67 -21.83
N GLN A 7 -18.14 -28.35 -20.72
CA GLN A 7 -19.47 -28.43 -20.08
C GLN A 7 -19.31 -29.02 -18.67
N LEU A 8 -18.69 -28.23 -17.79
CA LEU A 8 -18.70 -28.45 -16.33
C LEU A 8 -18.84 -27.07 -15.67
N GLU A 9 -19.96 -26.39 -15.94
CA GLU A 9 -20.44 -25.28 -15.12
C GLU A 9 -21.92 -25.52 -14.80
N SER A 10 -22.26 -25.28 -13.54
CA SER A 10 -23.62 -25.26 -12.98
C SER A 10 -24.36 -26.60 -12.90
N LYS A 11 -23.91 -27.50 -12.00
CA LYS A 11 -24.88 -28.33 -11.28
C LYS A 11 -25.60 -27.43 -10.28
N SER A 12 -26.89 -27.32 -10.52
CA SER A 12 -27.88 -26.52 -9.84
C SER A 12 -27.89 -26.72 -8.33
N PHE A 13 -28.08 -25.61 -7.63
CA PHE A 13 -28.57 -25.48 -6.25
C PHE A 13 -30.05 -25.96 -6.17
N SER A 14 -30.37 -27.06 -6.85
CA SER A 14 -31.66 -27.74 -6.81
C SER A 14 -31.62 -28.74 -5.67
N ASP A 15 -31.83 -28.21 -4.47
CA ASP A 15 -32.71 -28.79 -3.46
C ASP A 15 -32.82 -27.74 -2.36
N VAL A 16 -33.73 -26.79 -2.59
CA VAL A 16 -34.43 -26.15 -1.48
C VAL A 16 -35.22 -27.28 -0.83
N SER A 17 -34.60 -27.97 0.13
CA SER A 17 -35.28 -28.96 0.96
C SER A 17 -36.27 -28.24 1.86
N GLU A 18 -37.47 -28.05 1.33
CA GLU A 18 -38.68 -28.18 2.15
C GLU A 18 -38.63 -29.57 2.80
N THR A 19 -38.17 -29.66 4.04
CA THR A 19 -38.72 -30.56 5.07
C THR A 19 -37.98 -30.44 6.41
N LEU A 20 -38.78 -30.16 7.46
CA LEU A 20 -38.60 -30.51 8.87
C LEU A 20 -37.56 -29.73 9.69
N GLU A 21 -38.03 -28.68 10.38
CA GLU A 21 -37.35 -28.17 11.58
C GLU A 21 -37.29 -29.28 12.65
N PRO A 22 -36.11 -29.67 13.16
CA PRO A 22 -36.03 -30.39 14.42
C PRO A 22 -36.27 -29.37 15.54
N GLN A 23 -37.34 -29.56 16.32
CA GLN A 23 -37.74 -28.71 17.46
C GLN A 23 -36.75 -28.71 18.65
N ASN A 24 -35.46 -29.02 18.44
CA ASN A 24 -34.47 -29.08 19.52
C ASN A 24 -33.03 -28.81 19.04
N LYS A 25 -32.81 -27.72 18.27
CA LYS A 25 -31.45 -27.26 17.97
C LYS A 25 -30.83 -26.62 19.21
N GLN A 26 -29.69 -27.13 19.67
CA GLN A 26 -28.89 -26.44 20.68
C GLN A 26 -28.60 -25.00 20.21
N PRO A 27 -28.82 -23.98 21.07
CA PRO A 27 -28.65 -22.60 20.66
C PRO A 27 -27.19 -22.37 20.28
N TYR A 28 -26.95 -21.63 19.20
CA TYR A 28 -25.59 -21.34 18.73
C TYR A 28 -24.67 -20.79 19.85
N SER A 29 -25.24 -20.01 20.77
CA SER A 29 -24.52 -19.46 21.93
C SER A 29 -23.82 -20.52 22.77
N TYR A 30 -24.37 -21.74 22.85
CA TYR A 30 -23.74 -22.86 23.54
C TYR A 30 -22.42 -23.25 22.89
N PHE A 31 -22.43 -23.53 21.58
CA PHE A 31 -21.23 -23.91 20.83
C PHE A 31 -20.18 -22.80 20.86
N PHE A 32 -20.64 -21.55 20.74
CA PHE A 32 -19.77 -20.38 20.79
C PHE A 32 -19.01 -20.28 22.11
N GLU A 33 -19.72 -20.27 23.25
CA GLU A 33 -19.09 -20.10 24.55
C GLU A 33 -18.22 -21.31 24.92
N ARG A 34 -18.68 -22.55 24.62
CA ARG A 34 -17.89 -23.76 24.86
C ARG A 34 -16.60 -23.78 24.06
N GLY A 35 -16.65 -23.52 22.76
CA GLY A 35 -15.45 -23.47 21.92
C GLY A 35 -14.49 -22.36 22.37
N LYS A 36 -15.02 -21.19 22.72
CA LYS A 36 -14.22 -20.06 23.21
C LYS A 36 -13.51 -20.39 24.52
N GLU A 37 -14.19 -21.06 25.44
CA GLU A 37 -13.60 -21.53 26.71
C GLU A 37 -12.47 -22.54 26.46
N LEU A 38 -12.68 -23.51 25.56
CA LEU A 38 -11.67 -24.50 25.17
C LEU A 38 -10.44 -23.81 24.56
N LEU A 39 -10.63 -22.85 23.66
CA LEU A 39 -9.54 -22.05 23.11
C LEU A 39 -8.79 -21.22 24.16
N ALA A 40 -9.49 -20.74 25.20
CA ALA A 40 -8.85 -20.03 26.30
C ALA A 40 -7.98 -20.95 27.16
N LYS A 41 -8.35 -22.25 27.25
CA LYS A 41 -7.58 -23.30 27.91
C LYS A 41 -6.47 -23.90 27.04
N GLY A 42 -6.35 -23.50 25.78
CA GLY A 42 -5.39 -24.06 24.82
C GLY A 42 -5.80 -25.43 24.26
N LEU A 43 -7.03 -25.86 24.50
CA LEU A 43 -7.61 -27.12 24.01
C LEU A 43 -8.15 -26.93 22.58
N ILE A 44 -7.22 -26.81 21.63
CA ILE A 44 -7.53 -26.42 20.25
C ILE A 44 -8.32 -27.51 19.52
N ALA A 45 -7.94 -28.78 19.66
CA ALA A 45 -8.58 -29.89 18.95
C ALA A 45 -10.06 -30.03 19.37
N GLU A 46 -10.31 -29.99 20.68
CA GLU A 46 -11.64 -30.04 21.25
C GLU A 46 -12.49 -28.84 20.84
N SER A 47 -11.89 -27.65 20.75
CA SER A 47 -12.59 -26.49 20.22
C SER A 47 -12.97 -26.64 18.74
N LEU A 48 -12.10 -27.24 17.92
CA LEU A 48 -12.39 -27.47 16.51
C LEU A 48 -13.56 -28.43 16.35
N ASP A 49 -13.62 -29.48 17.16
CA ASP A 49 -14.73 -30.45 17.14
C ASP A 49 -16.05 -29.79 17.54
N VAL A 50 -16.05 -28.97 18.61
CA VAL A 50 -17.24 -28.18 19.01
C VAL A 50 -17.71 -27.23 17.91
N TYR A 51 -16.81 -26.57 17.20
CA TYR A 51 -17.19 -25.66 16.11
C TYR A 51 -17.63 -26.38 14.82
N LYS A 52 -17.10 -27.57 14.54
CA LYS A 52 -17.63 -28.43 13.46
C LYS A 52 -19.05 -28.89 13.79
N GLU A 53 -19.29 -29.31 15.02
CA GLU A 53 -20.64 -29.63 15.50
C GLU A 53 -21.58 -28.42 15.35
N ALA A 54 -21.12 -27.21 15.69
CA ALA A 54 -21.90 -25.98 15.48
C ALA A 54 -22.35 -25.77 14.03
N ILE A 55 -21.51 -26.15 13.06
CA ILE A 55 -21.82 -26.06 11.63
C ILE A 55 -22.86 -27.10 11.23
N GLU A 56 -22.87 -28.30 11.82
CA GLU A 56 -23.92 -29.30 11.55
C GLU A 56 -25.31 -28.79 11.94
N TYR A 57 -25.40 -28.05 13.06
CA TYR A 57 -26.66 -27.46 13.53
C TYR A 57 -27.03 -26.14 12.81
N HIS A 58 -26.03 -25.32 12.48
CA HIS A 58 -26.16 -23.95 11.96
C HIS A 58 -25.28 -23.69 10.73
N HIS A 59 -25.43 -24.53 9.69
CA HIS A 59 -24.63 -24.49 8.46
C HIS A 59 -24.87 -23.23 7.60
N ASP A 60 -25.97 -22.54 7.81
CA ASP A 60 -26.34 -21.30 7.12
C ASP A 60 -25.98 -20.06 7.93
N TYR A 61 -25.31 -20.23 9.09
CA TYR A 61 -24.89 -19.12 9.93
C TYR A 61 -23.42 -18.76 9.68
N PRO A 62 -23.12 -17.57 9.09
CA PRO A 62 -21.75 -17.16 8.79
C PRO A 62 -20.79 -17.20 9.99
N PHE A 63 -21.31 -16.90 11.18
CA PHE A 63 -20.50 -16.79 12.38
C PHE A 63 -19.97 -18.15 12.84
N SER A 64 -20.65 -19.27 12.52
CA SER A 64 -20.16 -20.65 12.78
C SER A 64 -18.82 -20.92 12.08
N TYR A 65 -18.72 -20.52 10.81
CA TYR A 65 -17.49 -20.66 10.04
C TYR A 65 -16.40 -19.67 10.46
N PHE A 66 -16.79 -18.47 10.89
CA PHE A 66 -15.84 -17.48 11.42
C PHE A 66 -15.15 -17.99 12.69
N VAL A 67 -15.90 -18.57 13.63
CA VAL A 67 -15.31 -19.09 14.88
C VAL A 67 -14.48 -20.35 14.65
N LEU A 68 -14.86 -21.20 13.69
CA LEU A 68 -14.02 -22.30 13.22
C LEU A 68 -12.69 -21.80 12.65
N GLY A 69 -12.72 -20.74 11.84
CA GLY A 69 -11.50 -20.12 11.31
C GLY A 69 -10.58 -19.60 12.42
N ASN A 70 -11.15 -18.95 13.44
CA ASN A 70 -10.39 -18.47 14.61
C ASN A 70 -9.72 -19.62 15.36
N ALA A 71 -10.38 -20.78 15.48
CA ALA A 71 -9.83 -21.96 16.14
C ALA A 71 -8.65 -22.56 15.34
N TYR A 72 -8.80 -22.69 14.01
CA TYR A 72 -7.70 -23.16 13.15
C TYR A 72 -6.49 -22.24 13.20
N GLU A 73 -6.71 -20.91 13.18
CA GLU A 73 -5.62 -19.94 13.27
C GLU A 73 -4.88 -20.03 14.60
N LYS A 74 -5.60 -20.17 15.73
CA LYS A 74 -5.00 -20.43 17.04
C LYS A 74 -4.22 -21.75 17.09
N GLY A 75 -4.67 -22.75 16.34
CA GLY A 75 -3.95 -24.02 16.15
C GLY A 75 -2.75 -23.94 15.21
N GLY A 76 -2.52 -22.81 14.55
CA GLY A 76 -1.46 -22.63 13.56
C GLY A 76 -1.80 -23.10 12.15
N ASP A 77 -2.98 -23.69 11.92
CA ASP A 77 -3.44 -24.11 10.58
C ASP A 77 -4.07 -22.93 9.84
N ARG A 78 -3.22 -22.05 9.31
CA ARG A 78 -3.65 -20.83 8.61
C ARG A 78 -4.44 -21.10 7.33
N LEU A 79 -4.18 -22.22 6.64
CA LEU A 79 -4.87 -22.56 5.39
C LEU A 79 -6.31 -22.95 5.67
N GLN A 80 -6.54 -23.82 6.65
CA GLN A 80 -7.91 -24.21 7.05
C GLN A 80 -8.66 -23.07 7.73
N GLY A 81 -7.93 -22.21 8.46
CA GLY A 81 -8.46 -20.95 8.97
C GLY A 81 -9.01 -20.07 7.84
N LEU A 82 -8.18 -19.83 6.82
CA LEU A 82 -8.56 -19.02 5.66
C LEU A 82 -9.77 -19.60 4.91
N GLU A 83 -9.79 -20.91 4.67
CA GLU A 83 -10.90 -21.58 3.98
C GLU A 83 -12.22 -21.44 4.77
N SER A 84 -12.16 -21.58 6.09
CA SER A 84 -13.32 -21.38 6.97
C SER A 84 -13.81 -19.93 6.92
N TYR A 85 -12.89 -18.97 6.96
CA TYR A 85 -13.26 -17.55 6.83
C TYR A 85 -13.89 -17.23 5.46
N ARG A 86 -13.40 -17.81 4.36
CA ARG A 86 -13.99 -17.63 3.02
C ARG A 86 -15.43 -18.12 2.97
N LYS A 87 -15.71 -19.31 3.52
CA LYS A 87 -17.07 -19.84 3.64
C LYS A 87 -17.96 -18.93 4.47
N ALA A 88 -17.46 -18.39 5.59
CA ALA A 88 -18.21 -17.42 6.39
C ALA A 88 -18.63 -16.19 5.56
N LEU A 89 -17.72 -15.66 4.74
CA LEU A 89 -17.96 -14.49 3.92
C LEU A 89 -18.95 -14.78 2.76
N GLU A 90 -18.83 -15.94 2.13
CA GLU A 90 -19.72 -16.41 1.07
C GLU A 90 -21.17 -16.54 1.59
N ILE A 91 -21.37 -17.25 2.70
CA ILE A 91 -22.69 -17.43 3.32
C ILE A 91 -23.27 -16.08 3.74
N ASN A 92 -22.45 -15.19 4.30
CA ASN A 92 -22.90 -13.84 4.68
C ASN A 92 -23.42 -13.05 3.46
N SER A 93 -22.71 -13.12 2.34
CA SER A 93 -23.09 -12.48 1.09
C SER A 93 -24.39 -13.05 0.52
N ILE A 94 -24.53 -14.39 0.50
CA ILE A 94 -25.75 -15.09 0.09
C ILE A 94 -26.93 -14.65 0.96
N ASN A 95 -26.79 -14.71 2.29
CA ASN A 95 -27.83 -14.33 3.24
C ASN A 95 -28.22 -12.85 3.11
N HIS A 96 -27.26 -11.95 2.90
CA HIS A 96 -27.53 -10.55 2.65
C HIS A 96 -28.38 -10.37 1.38
N ASN A 97 -28.02 -11.02 0.28
CA ASN A 97 -28.79 -10.96 -0.97
C ASN A 97 -30.20 -11.54 -0.83
N LEU A 98 -30.36 -12.64 -0.09
CA LEU A 98 -31.66 -13.23 0.20
C LEU A 98 -32.54 -12.32 1.06
N ARG A 99 -31.98 -11.61 2.05
CA ARG A 99 -32.71 -10.60 2.84
C ARG A 99 -33.24 -9.46 1.97
N LEU A 100 -32.48 -9.03 0.97
CA LEU A 100 -32.90 -7.99 0.03
C LEU A 100 -34.03 -8.49 -0.89
N LYS A 101 -33.91 -9.71 -1.43
CA LYS A 101 -34.91 -10.30 -2.35
C LYS A 101 -36.19 -10.75 -1.65
N GLN A 102 -36.12 -11.15 -0.39
CA GLN A 102 -37.26 -11.67 0.39
C GLN A 102 -37.38 -10.95 1.76
N PRO A 103 -37.79 -9.68 1.79
CA PRO A 103 -37.82 -8.89 3.03
C PRO A 103 -38.71 -9.49 4.11
N SER A 104 -39.81 -10.17 3.72
CA SER A 104 -40.73 -10.85 4.64
C SER A 104 -40.13 -12.03 5.39
N LYS A 105 -39.00 -12.59 4.91
CA LYS A 105 -38.27 -13.70 5.54
C LYS A 105 -36.92 -13.26 6.14
N LYS A 106 -36.70 -11.96 6.33
CA LYS A 106 -35.42 -11.39 6.80
C LYS A 106 -34.90 -12.02 8.10
N SER A 107 -35.80 -12.40 9.02
CA SER A 107 -35.46 -13.05 10.29
C SER A 107 -34.86 -14.45 10.13
N ARG A 108 -35.08 -15.13 8.99
CA ARG A 108 -34.57 -16.48 8.74
C ARG A 108 -33.11 -16.51 8.29
N TYR A 109 -32.65 -15.47 7.63
CA TYR A 109 -31.29 -15.43 7.09
C TYR A 109 -30.38 -14.73 8.09
N SER A 110 -29.37 -15.40 8.62
CA SER A 110 -28.46 -14.79 9.58
C SER A 110 -27.30 -14.09 8.86
N ILE A 111 -27.03 -12.83 9.18
CA ILE A 111 -25.87 -12.09 8.64
C ILE A 111 -24.96 -11.67 9.79
N LEU A 112 -23.68 -11.51 9.48
CA LEU A 112 -22.73 -10.87 10.38
C LEU A 112 -23.14 -9.42 10.61
N ASN A 113 -22.94 -8.94 11.83
CA ASN A 113 -22.98 -7.51 12.07
C ASN A 113 -21.74 -6.84 11.45
N GLU A 114 -21.80 -5.52 11.33
CA GLU A 114 -20.75 -4.72 10.70
C GLU A 114 -19.35 -5.00 11.29
N ARG A 115 -19.22 -5.02 12.62
CA ARG A 115 -17.94 -5.30 13.30
C ARG A 115 -17.40 -6.68 12.98
N GLN A 116 -18.26 -7.70 13.02
CA GLN A 116 -17.88 -9.08 12.68
C GLN A 116 -17.45 -9.19 11.22
N PHE A 117 -18.20 -8.55 10.32
CA PHE A 117 -17.90 -8.52 8.90
C PHE A 117 -16.55 -7.85 8.61
N TYR A 118 -16.27 -6.68 9.20
CA TYR A 118 -14.97 -6.02 9.08
C TYR A 118 -13.83 -6.85 9.65
N SER A 119 -14.04 -7.46 10.83
CA SER A 119 -13.04 -8.32 11.46
C SER A 119 -12.72 -9.51 10.57
N LEU A 120 -13.74 -10.20 10.05
CA LEU A 120 -13.61 -11.32 9.13
C LEU A 120 -12.85 -10.90 7.86
N SER A 121 -13.33 -9.87 7.17
CA SER A 121 -12.76 -9.43 5.90
C SER A 121 -11.30 -8.98 6.06
N ASN A 122 -10.96 -8.27 7.15
CA ASN A 122 -9.56 -7.94 7.47
C ASN A 122 -8.70 -9.17 7.74
N THR A 123 -9.23 -10.12 8.50
CA THR A 123 -8.50 -11.36 8.86
C THR A 123 -8.20 -12.17 7.60
N ILE A 124 -9.20 -12.34 6.73
CA ILE A 124 -9.03 -12.97 5.42
C ILE A 124 -7.93 -12.26 4.63
N VAL A 125 -8.04 -10.96 4.42
CA VAL A 125 -7.04 -10.20 3.64
C VAL A 125 -5.64 -10.35 4.23
N ASN A 126 -5.51 -10.26 5.55
CA ASN A 126 -4.23 -10.39 6.24
C ASN A 126 -3.62 -11.77 6.08
N LEU A 127 -4.42 -12.82 6.27
CA LEU A 127 -3.97 -14.20 6.11
C LEU A 127 -3.66 -14.52 4.65
N SER A 128 -4.47 -14.08 3.70
CA SER A 128 -4.19 -14.21 2.27
C SER A 128 -2.88 -13.52 1.88
N ILE A 129 -2.57 -12.37 2.49
CA ILE A 129 -1.29 -11.69 2.31
C ILE A 129 -0.15 -12.47 2.96
N ALA A 130 -0.33 -12.96 4.18
CA ALA A 130 0.70 -13.67 4.94
C ALA A 130 1.04 -15.05 4.34
N CYS A 131 0.06 -15.74 3.76
CA CYS A 131 0.23 -17.07 3.16
C CYS A 131 0.78 -17.01 1.72
N ASN A 132 1.07 -15.82 1.19
CA ASN A 132 1.32 -15.63 -0.24
C ASN A 132 2.72 -16.08 -0.67
N GLN A 133 2.85 -17.38 -0.93
CA GLN A 133 3.87 -17.98 -1.82
C GLN A 133 3.25 -18.82 -2.95
N THR A 134 1.93 -18.92 -3.09
CA THR A 134 1.27 -19.72 -4.14
C THR A 134 0.25 -18.91 -4.94
N GLN A 135 0.17 -19.19 -6.25
CA GLN A 135 -0.76 -18.56 -7.20
C GLN A 135 -2.25 -18.76 -6.83
N ASP A 136 -2.59 -19.75 -6.02
CA ASP A 136 -3.98 -20.03 -5.61
C ASP A 136 -4.62 -18.93 -4.74
N LEU A 137 -3.81 -18.16 -4.01
CA LEU A 137 -4.30 -17.15 -3.05
C LEU A 137 -4.63 -15.79 -3.70
N SER A 138 -4.09 -15.48 -4.88
CA SER A 138 -4.46 -14.25 -5.61
C SER A 138 -5.89 -14.35 -6.16
N ALA A 139 -6.27 -15.51 -6.70
CA ALA A 139 -7.65 -15.82 -7.10
C ALA A 139 -8.62 -15.72 -5.92
N SER A 140 -8.18 -16.09 -4.71
CA SER A 140 -8.98 -15.95 -3.50
C SER A 140 -9.36 -14.49 -3.23
N LEU A 141 -8.41 -13.56 -3.28
CA LEU A 141 -8.66 -12.15 -2.94
C LEU A 141 -9.64 -11.48 -3.92
N ALA A 142 -9.58 -11.83 -5.20
CA ALA A 142 -10.53 -11.35 -6.20
C ALA A 142 -11.95 -11.91 -5.98
N GLN A 143 -12.07 -13.16 -5.52
CA GLN A 143 -13.38 -13.72 -5.14
C GLN A 143 -13.92 -13.05 -3.87
N ILE A 144 -13.05 -12.80 -2.88
CA ILE A 144 -13.40 -12.12 -1.64
C ILE A 144 -13.99 -10.74 -1.91
N SER A 145 -13.43 -9.97 -2.85
CA SER A 145 -13.99 -8.65 -3.18
C SER A 145 -15.44 -8.71 -3.63
N ASN A 146 -15.90 -9.79 -4.29
CA ASN A 146 -17.29 -9.89 -4.74
C ASN A 146 -18.31 -9.91 -3.60
N HIS A 147 -17.89 -10.37 -2.41
CA HIS A 147 -18.71 -10.47 -1.22
C HIS A 147 -18.64 -9.23 -0.32
N ILE A 148 -17.83 -8.24 -0.68
CA ILE A 148 -17.73 -6.98 0.05
C ILE A 148 -18.79 -6.00 -0.44
N ASN A 149 -19.58 -5.46 0.49
CA ASN A 149 -20.62 -4.46 0.20
C ASN A 149 -20.31 -3.09 0.81
N ASP A 150 -19.03 -2.79 1.09
CA ASP A 150 -18.59 -1.49 1.63
C ASP A 150 -17.46 -0.88 0.79
N VAL A 151 -17.71 0.32 0.28
CA VAL A 151 -16.76 1.12 -0.50
C VAL A 151 -15.51 1.46 0.33
N ALA A 152 -15.67 1.88 1.59
CA ALA A 152 -14.55 2.31 2.42
C ALA A 152 -13.58 1.15 2.72
N PHE A 153 -14.12 -0.05 2.96
CA PHE A 153 -13.33 -1.27 3.08
C PHE A 153 -12.55 -1.58 1.81
N CYS A 154 -13.21 -1.53 0.64
CA CYS A 154 -12.56 -1.78 -0.64
C CYS A 154 -11.39 -0.82 -0.86
N LEU A 155 -11.61 0.50 -0.70
CA LEU A 155 -10.55 1.50 -0.86
C LEU A 155 -9.39 1.28 0.12
N THR A 156 -9.71 0.96 1.39
CA THR A 156 -8.69 0.68 2.41
C THR A 156 -7.87 -0.56 2.09
N THR A 157 -8.51 -1.62 1.60
CA THR A 157 -7.86 -2.85 1.17
C THR A 157 -6.99 -2.61 -0.07
N THR A 158 -7.49 -1.87 -1.06
CA THR A 158 -6.73 -1.46 -2.24
C THR A 158 -5.45 -0.72 -1.85
N ARG A 159 -5.50 0.24 -0.92
CA ARG A 159 -4.29 0.95 -0.44
C ARG A 159 -3.24 -0.02 0.13
N LYS A 160 -3.69 -1.05 0.85
CA LYS A 160 -2.82 -2.06 1.42
C LYS A 160 -2.20 -2.94 0.34
N LEU A 161 -3.00 -3.42 -0.61
CA LEU A 161 -2.54 -4.25 -1.73
C LEU A 161 -1.58 -3.49 -2.65
N LEU A 162 -1.88 -2.22 -2.95
CA LEU A 162 -0.99 -1.33 -3.68
C LEU A 162 0.37 -1.17 -2.98
N LYS A 163 0.39 -1.06 -1.64
CA LYS A 163 1.66 -1.04 -0.87
C LYS A 163 2.44 -2.34 -0.97
N LEU A 164 1.79 -3.45 -1.30
CA LEU A 164 2.40 -4.76 -1.46
C LEU A 164 2.67 -5.11 -2.92
N GLU A 165 2.40 -4.18 -3.86
CA GLU A 165 2.52 -4.39 -5.30
C GLU A 165 1.64 -5.53 -5.84
N LYS A 166 0.54 -5.83 -5.13
CA LYS A 166 -0.49 -6.79 -5.54
C LYS A 166 -1.55 -6.11 -6.39
N TYR A 167 -1.18 -5.78 -7.63
CA TYR A 167 -1.99 -4.91 -8.49
C TYR A 167 -3.27 -5.56 -8.98
N ASP A 168 -3.26 -6.85 -9.32
CA ASP A 168 -4.44 -7.56 -9.81
C ASP A 168 -5.53 -7.66 -8.74
N GLU A 169 -5.14 -8.00 -7.51
CA GLU A 169 -6.04 -8.03 -6.38
C GLU A 169 -6.54 -6.62 -6.03
N ALA A 170 -5.67 -5.62 -6.08
CA ALA A 170 -6.07 -4.22 -5.88
C ALA A 170 -7.12 -3.76 -6.91
N ILE A 171 -6.97 -4.18 -8.17
CA ILE A 171 -7.94 -3.90 -9.25
C ILE A 171 -9.28 -4.60 -8.97
N ALA A 172 -9.29 -5.84 -8.46
CA ALA A 172 -10.53 -6.53 -8.12
C ALA A 172 -11.34 -5.77 -7.05
N PHE A 173 -10.69 -5.30 -5.98
CA PHE A 173 -11.34 -4.48 -4.95
C PHE A 173 -11.80 -3.12 -5.49
N LEU A 174 -11.05 -2.52 -6.41
CA LEU A 174 -11.44 -1.28 -7.07
C LEU A 174 -12.67 -1.46 -7.98
N THR A 175 -12.74 -2.55 -8.74
CA THR A 175 -13.91 -2.89 -9.57
C THR A 175 -15.14 -3.02 -8.69
N LYS A 176 -15.01 -3.72 -7.55
CA LYS A 176 -16.10 -3.81 -6.59
C LYS A 176 -16.50 -2.44 -6.01
N ALA A 177 -15.53 -1.62 -5.61
CA ALA A 177 -15.80 -0.27 -5.11
C ALA A 177 -16.58 0.57 -6.14
N GLN A 178 -16.25 0.45 -7.43
CA GLN A 178 -16.93 1.16 -8.52
C GLN A 178 -18.37 0.66 -8.76
N GLU A 179 -18.63 -0.63 -8.56
CA GLU A 179 -20.00 -1.16 -8.60
C GLU A 179 -20.85 -0.58 -7.46
N LEU A 180 -20.30 -0.59 -6.24
CA LEU A 180 -20.98 -0.11 -5.03
C LEU A 180 -21.14 1.41 -5.00
N SER A 181 -20.17 2.16 -5.55
CA SER A 181 -20.16 3.62 -5.50
C SER A 181 -21.31 4.27 -6.26
N LYS A 182 -21.98 3.53 -7.16
CA LYS A 182 -23.20 3.96 -7.83
C LYS A 182 -24.36 4.22 -6.87
N PHE A 183 -24.30 3.65 -5.67
CA PHE A 183 -25.39 3.67 -4.69
C PHE A 183 -24.99 4.30 -3.35
N ASP A 184 -23.77 4.04 -2.86
CA ASP A 184 -23.41 4.30 -1.45
C ASP A 184 -22.12 5.14 -1.24
N ALA A 185 -21.47 5.66 -2.29
CA ALA A 185 -20.23 6.41 -2.11
C ALA A 185 -20.45 7.90 -1.85
N ASP A 186 -19.86 8.41 -0.76
CA ASP A 186 -19.71 9.84 -0.54
C ASP A 186 -18.70 10.47 -1.52
N PHE A 187 -18.71 11.80 -1.61
CA PHE A 187 -17.83 12.55 -2.53
C PHE A 187 -16.33 12.30 -2.30
N SER A 188 -15.90 12.11 -1.04
CA SER A 188 -14.51 11.83 -0.71
C SER A 188 -14.10 10.44 -1.20
N GLN A 189 -14.97 9.45 -1.02
CA GLN A 189 -14.77 8.08 -1.48
C GLN A 189 -14.71 8.02 -3.01
N GLN A 190 -15.55 8.79 -3.72
CA GLN A 190 -15.51 8.87 -5.19
C GLN A 190 -14.19 9.44 -5.69
N GLN A 191 -13.70 10.54 -5.11
CA GLN A 191 -12.39 11.11 -5.48
C GLN A 191 -11.25 10.14 -5.22
N GLU A 192 -11.31 9.43 -4.10
CA GLU A 192 -10.29 8.46 -3.76
C GLU A 192 -10.33 7.21 -4.66
N LEU A 193 -11.52 6.73 -5.01
CA LEU A 193 -11.70 5.64 -5.98
C LEU A 193 -11.05 6.01 -7.31
N GLU A 194 -11.31 7.21 -7.84
CA GLU A 194 -10.70 7.70 -9.07
C GLU A 194 -9.17 7.74 -8.96
N TYR A 195 -8.63 8.29 -7.87
CA TYR A 195 -7.18 8.35 -7.62
C TYR A 195 -6.54 6.96 -7.58
N LEU A 196 -7.11 6.03 -6.80
CA LEU A 196 -6.58 4.69 -6.67
C LEU A 196 -6.70 3.90 -7.98
N TRP A 197 -7.81 4.08 -8.71
CA TRP A 197 -7.98 3.45 -10.02
C TRP A 197 -6.86 3.82 -10.98
N VAL A 198 -6.58 5.11 -11.13
CA VAL A 198 -5.53 5.59 -12.04
C VAL A 198 -4.15 5.15 -11.56
N SER A 199 -3.85 5.34 -10.28
CA SER A 199 -2.51 5.05 -9.73
C SER A 199 -2.17 3.55 -9.75
N VAL A 200 -3.10 2.66 -9.41
CA VAL A 200 -2.89 1.21 -9.43
C VAL A 200 -2.66 0.71 -10.85
N ASN A 201 -3.50 1.12 -11.81
CA ASN A 201 -3.36 0.70 -13.20
C ASN A 201 -2.05 1.20 -13.82
N GLN A 202 -1.70 2.47 -13.59
CA GLN A 202 -0.44 3.02 -14.11
C GLN A 202 0.77 2.35 -13.46
N ALA A 203 0.74 2.09 -12.15
CA ALA A 203 1.82 1.41 -11.46
C ALA A 203 2.04 -0.01 -11.98
N LYS A 204 0.96 -0.77 -12.22
CA LYS A 204 1.02 -2.10 -12.85
C LYS A 204 1.65 -2.03 -14.24
N GLN A 205 1.21 -1.10 -15.08
CA GLN A 205 1.75 -0.92 -16.43
C GLN A 205 3.24 -0.57 -16.40
N ASN A 206 3.64 0.36 -15.53
CA ASN A 206 5.03 0.79 -15.41
C ASN A 206 5.93 -0.34 -14.90
N GLN A 207 5.46 -1.14 -13.94
CA GLN A 207 6.22 -2.28 -13.44
C GLN A 207 6.53 -3.27 -14.57
N VAL A 208 5.52 -3.63 -15.37
CA VAL A 208 5.70 -4.55 -16.52
C VAL A 208 6.63 -3.93 -17.58
N LEU A 209 6.44 -2.65 -17.91
CA LEU A 209 7.21 -1.98 -18.96
C LEU A 209 8.69 -1.81 -18.61
N LEU A 210 9.01 -1.69 -17.32
CA LEU A 210 10.35 -1.38 -16.83
C LEU A 210 11.06 -2.57 -16.18
N GLN A 211 10.41 -3.75 -16.11
CA GLN A 211 10.90 -4.92 -15.36
C GLN A 211 12.29 -5.40 -15.79
N ASP A 212 12.64 -5.29 -17.08
CA ASP A 212 13.87 -5.83 -17.65
C ASP A 212 14.99 -4.78 -17.75
N ARG A 213 14.77 -3.58 -17.22
CA ARG A 213 15.73 -2.47 -17.31
C ARG A 213 16.59 -2.40 -16.05
N ASP A 214 17.90 -2.29 -16.24
CA ASP A 214 18.83 -2.07 -15.13
C ASP A 214 18.98 -0.58 -14.83
N TYR A 215 18.27 -0.12 -13.80
CA TYR A 215 18.41 1.24 -13.29
C TYR A 215 18.07 1.31 -11.80
N LYS A 216 18.54 2.37 -11.15
CA LYS A 216 18.09 2.77 -9.81
C LYS A 216 17.66 4.23 -9.82
N ILE A 217 16.49 4.50 -9.25
CA ILE A 217 16.08 5.87 -8.93
C ILE A 217 16.59 6.24 -7.55
N ILE A 218 17.25 7.39 -7.41
CA ILE A 218 17.62 8.00 -6.12
C ILE A 218 16.96 9.37 -6.02
N SER A 219 16.11 9.56 -5.01
CA SER A 219 15.54 10.88 -4.69
C SER A 219 16.59 11.73 -3.99
N LEU A 220 16.72 12.98 -4.41
CA LEU A 220 17.55 14.01 -3.80
C LEU A 220 16.59 15.00 -3.12
N GLY A 221 16.61 14.98 -1.79
CA GLY A 221 15.50 15.26 -0.89
C GLY A 221 15.17 16.73 -0.64
N TYR A 222 15.10 17.57 -1.67
CA TYR A 222 14.53 18.91 -1.50
C TYR A 222 13.10 18.85 -0.91
N ASP A 223 12.35 17.81 -1.29
CA ASP A 223 11.19 17.32 -0.58
C ASP A 223 10.93 15.81 -0.82
N CYS A 224 9.81 15.30 -0.30
CA CYS A 224 9.44 13.90 -0.39
C CYS A 224 8.78 13.49 -1.72
N LEU A 225 8.50 14.43 -2.63
CA LEU A 225 7.72 14.18 -3.84
C LEU A 225 8.38 13.15 -4.76
N PRO A 226 9.68 13.25 -5.13
CA PRO A 226 10.28 12.34 -6.10
C PRO A 226 10.28 10.89 -5.61
N ARG A 227 10.64 10.67 -4.33
CA ARG A 227 10.55 9.33 -3.71
C ARG A 227 9.13 8.79 -3.72
N THR A 228 8.16 9.64 -3.40
CA THR A 228 6.75 9.23 -3.27
C THR A 228 6.14 8.89 -4.62
N VAL A 229 6.27 9.77 -5.61
CA VAL A 229 5.72 9.56 -6.96
C VAL A 229 6.36 8.34 -7.62
N ALA A 230 7.70 8.22 -7.59
CA ALA A 230 8.39 7.08 -8.19
C ALA A 230 7.90 5.73 -7.63
N THR A 231 7.60 5.69 -6.33
CA THR A 231 7.12 4.48 -5.65
C THR A 231 5.62 4.24 -5.87
N LEU A 232 4.79 5.28 -5.81
CA LEU A 232 3.35 5.16 -5.94
C LEU A 232 2.93 4.73 -7.35
N TRP A 233 3.66 5.19 -8.35
CA TRP A 233 3.35 5.00 -9.77
C TRP A 233 4.19 3.89 -10.42
N GLY A 234 4.77 2.98 -9.63
CA GLY A 234 5.42 1.76 -10.14
C GLY A 234 6.71 1.98 -10.95
N LEU A 235 7.38 3.12 -10.78
CA LEU A 235 8.66 3.42 -11.45
C LEU A 235 9.86 2.87 -10.65
N LYS A 236 9.66 2.64 -9.35
CA LYS A 236 10.61 2.06 -8.42
C LYS A 236 9.85 1.13 -7.46
N PRO A 237 10.41 -0.02 -7.07
CA PRO A 237 9.77 -0.89 -6.10
C PRO A 237 9.55 -0.23 -4.73
N ARG A 238 8.68 -0.80 -3.93
CA ARG A 238 8.36 -0.40 -2.56
C ARG A 238 9.30 -1.07 -1.57
N LYS A 239 9.41 -0.50 -0.38
CA LYS A 239 10.21 -1.08 0.71
C LYS A 239 9.74 -2.50 1.09
N SER A 240 8.44 -2.76 1.01
CA SER A 240 7.81 -4.08 1.18
C SER A 240 8.29 -5.11 0.16
N ALA A 241 8.65 -4.68 -1.05
CA ALA A 241 9.26 -5.51 -2.09
C ALA A 241 10.80 -5.54 -1.99
N GLY A 242 11.37 -5.08 -0.88
CA GLY A 242 12.82 -5.09 -0.64
C GLY A 242 13.57 -3.83 -1.08
N GLU A 243 12.88 -2.81 -1.61
CA GLU A 243 13.54 -1.58 -2.05
C GLU A 243 14.24 -0.85 -0.89
N LEU A 244 15.50 -0.50 -1.10
CA LEU A 244 16.27 0.24 -0.12
C LEU A 244 15.87 1.73 -0.08
N THR A 245 16.16 2.35 1.06
CA THR A 245 15.99 3.79 1.27
C THR A 245 17.34 4.46 1.33
N CYS A 246 17.47 5.62 0.68
CA CYS A 246 18.67 6.45 0.58
C CYS A 246 18.57 7.66 1.54
N PRO A 247 19.68 8.39 1.78
CA PRO A 247 19.78 9.41 2.83
C PRO A 247 18.80 10.57 2.65
N PHE A 248 18.44 10.90 1.42
CA PHE A 248 17.57 12.03 1.14
C PHE A 248 16.12 11.60 0.86
N ASP A 249 15.80 10.31 0.99
CA ASP A 249 14.43 9.83 0.86
C ASP A 249 13.58 10.33 2.05
N LEU A 250 12.42 10.92 1.75
CA LEU A 250 11.43 11.30 2.77
C LEU A 250 12.03 12.21 3.87
N ALA A 251 12.93 13.11 3.48
CA ALA A 251 13.48 14.16 4.33
C ALA A 251 13.55 15.47 3.52
N LEU A 252 13.69 16.60 4.21
CA LEU A 252 13.79 17.92 3.57
C LEU A 252 15.24 18.41 3.69
N HIS A 253 15.93 18.51 2.56
CA HIS A 253 17.32 18.89 2.41
C HIS A 253 17.41 20.04 1.41
N PRO A 254 17.88 21.23 1.81
CA PRO A 254 18.25 22.26 0.85
C PRO A 254 19.23 21.71 -0.19
N TYR A 255 19.15 22.19 -1.43
CA TYR A 255 19.96 21.67 -2.53
C TYR A 255 21.46 21.79 -2.23
N GLU A 256 21.88 22.93 -1.68
CA GLU A 256 23.25 23.23 -1.28
C GLU A 256 23.75 22.21 -0.25
N SER A 257 22.89 21.79 0.66
CA SER A 257 23.20 20.81 1.70
C SER A 257 23.33 19.39 1.14
N ILE A 258 22.60 19.05 0.07
CA ILE A 258 22.77 17.78 -0.65
C ILE A 258 24.14 17.75 -1.32
N VAL A 259 24.47 18.83 -2.05
CA VAL A 259 25.76 18.99 -2.74
C VAL A 259 26.91 18.90 -1.72
N GLU A 260 26.81 19.64 -0.62
CA GLU A 260 27.81 19.60 0.45
C GLU A 260 27.95 18.20 1.08
N ALA A 261 26.83 17.55 1.40
CA ALA A 261 26.85 16.21 2.01
C ALA A 261 27.54 15.18 1.10
N LEU A 262 27.26 15.22 -0.21
CA LEU A 262 27.93 14.32 -1.17
C LEU A 262 29.41 14.66 -1.34
N ASN A 263 29.75 15.95 -1.43
CA ASN A 263 31.13 16.40 -1.57
C ASN A 263 32.00 15.96 -0.39
N THR A 264 31.44 16.03 0.82
CA THR A 264 32.15 15.75 2.09
C THR A 264 32.00 14.32 2.61
N ASP A 265 31.39 13.41 1.82
CA ASP A 265 31.06 12.05 2.27
C ASP A 265 30.29 12.03 3.59
N PHE A 266 29.32 12.93 3.71
CA PHE A 266 28.45 13.10 4.88
C PHE A 266 29.23 13.43 6.16
N TYR A 267 30.39 14.10 6.05
CA TYR A 267 31.18 14.54 7.20
C TYR A 267 30.33 15.35 8.18
N ASN A 268 30.29 14.96 9.46
CA ASN A 268 29.44 15.59 10.50
C ASN A 268 27.91 15.56 10.24
N TYR A 269 27.42 14.94 9.17
CA TYR A 269 26.00 14.86 8.87
C TYR A 269 25.17 14.11 9.93
N LEU A 270 25.80 13.14 10.61
CA LEU A 270 25.21 12.38 11.71
C LEU A 270 25.84 12.69 13.06
N ASN A 271 26.59 13.79 13.18
CA ASN A 271 27.14 14.20 14.46
C ASN A 271 25.96 14.67 15.36
N PRO A 272 25.76 14.04 16.53
CA PRO A 272 24.67 14.38 17.44
C PRO A 272 24.68 15.84 17.91
N ASP A 273 25.83 16.51 17.95
CA ASP A 273 25.94 17.92 18.37
C ASP A 273 25.17 18.86 17.43
N PHE A 274 24.95 18.43 16.18
CA PHE A 274 24.16 19.17 15.19
C PHE A 274 22.71 18.68 15.10
N LEU A 275 22.31 17.69 15.88
CA LEU A 275 20.96 17.14 15.87
C LEU A 275 20.13 17.70 17.01
N ILE A 276 18.95 18.20 16.71
CA ILE A 276 18.02 18.74 17.71
C ILE A 276 16.62 18.19 17.52
N SER A 277 15.88 18.09 18.62
CA SER A 277 14.43 17.95 18.59
C SER A 277 13.82 19.25 18.07
N PHE A 278 13.04 19.18 17.00
CA PHE A 278 12.48 20.35 16.34
C PHE A 278 10.98 20.20 16.18
N GLN A 279 10.22 21.20 16.65
CA GLN A 279 8.78 21.25 16.50
C GLN A 279 8.43 21.94 15.18
N VAL A 280 7.60 21.28 14.38
CA VAL A 280 7.13 21.77 13.08
C VAL A 280 5.64 22.02 13.20
N VAL A 281 5.23 23.22 12.82
CA VAL A 281 3.81 23.57 12.61
C VAL A 281 3.44 23.14 11.19
N LYS A 282 2.34 22.41 11.02
CA LYS A 282 1.91 22.03 9.67
C LYS A 282 1.51 23.27 8.88
N ALA A 283 1.96 23.34 7.63
CA ALA A 283 1.74 24.51 6.77
C ALA A 283 0.27 24.84 6.48
N TYR A 284 -0.66 23.93 6.80
CA TYR A 284 -2.08 24.04 6.48
C TYR A 284 -2.99 24.00 7.70
N ASP A 285 -2.42 23.81 8.90
CA ASP A 285 -3.13 23.84 10.17
C ASP A 285 -2.15 24.24 11.27
N GLU A 286 -2.30 25.47 11.76
CA GLU A 286 -1.44 26.06 12.78
C GLU A 286 -1.59 25.40 14.16
N ASN A 287 -2.70 24.69 14.37
CA ASN A 287 -2.97 23.95 15.61
C ASN A 287 -2.35 22.55 15.59
N GLU A 288 -2.02 22.02 14.41
CA GLU A 288 -1.37 20.72 14.30
C GLU A 288 0.15 20.84 14.26
N LYS A 289 0.77 20.34 15.33
CA LYS A 289 2.23 20.32 15.51
C LYS A 289 2.74 18.88 15.52
N PHE A 290 3.92 18.67 14.96
CA PHE A 290 4.65 17.43 15.15
C PHE A 290 6.10 17.73 15.48
N THR A 291 6.73 16.85 16.26
CA THR A 291 8.15 16.94 16.57
C THR A 291 8.91 15.94 15.71
N CYS A 292 10.03 16.37 15.14
CA CYS A 292 10.97 15.53 14.40
C CYS A 292 12.41 15.94 14.73
N VAL A 293 13.39 15.42 13.98
CA VAL A 293 14.79 15.78 14.16
C VAL A 293 15.21 16.78 13.08
N LYS A 294 15.98 17.80 13.47
CA LYS A 294 16.63 18.74 12.55
C LYS A 294 18.14 18.61 12.68
N ASN A 295 18.84 18.59 11.55
CA ASN A 295 20.28 18.84 11.51
C ASN A 295 20.52 20.33 11.30
N THR A 296 21.15 21.01 12.26
CA THR A 296 21.39 22.46 12.23
C THR A 296 22.53 22.85 11.30
N ARG A 297 23.53 21.98 11.11
CA ARG A 297 24.70 22.23 10.25
C ARG A 297 24.38 22.14 8.76
N TYR A 298 23.58 21.16 8.38
CA TYR A 298 23.09 20.96 7.02
C TYR A 298 21.71 21.57 6.80
N ASN A 299 21.15 22.24 7.82
CA ASN A 299 19.81 22.83 7.80
C ASN A 299 18.73 21.89 7.19
N CYS A 300 18.81 20.59 7.48
CA CYS A 300 17.89 19.59 6.95
C CYS A 300 16.95 19.06 8.02
N LEU A 301 15.79 18.58 7.59
CA LEU A 301 14.69 18.15 8.45
C LEU A 301 14.32 16.70 8.16
N PHE A 302 14.44 15.85 9.17
CA PHE A 302 14.03 14.44 9.14
C PHE A 302 12.52 14.34 9.44
N SER A 303 11.70 14.91 8.57
CA SER A 303 10.27 15.19 8.81
C SER A 303 9.37 13.96 8.98
N HIS A 304 9.87 12.78 8.62
CA HIS A 304 9.17 11.50 8.76
C HIS A 304 9.63 10.69 9.99
N GLU A 305 10.73 11.07 10.64
CA GLU A 305 11.25 10.47 11.86
C GLU A 305 10.62 11.14 13.11
N ARG A 306 9.29 10.96 13.22
CA ARG A 306 8.45 11.64 14.24
C ARG A 306 8.34 10.93 15.58
N ALA A 307 8.64 9.63 15.63
CA ALA A 307 8.57 8.85 16.85
C ALA A 307 9.65 9.30 17.85
N GLU A 308 9.31 9.33 19.14
CA GLU A 308 10.19 9.79 20.22
C GLU A 308 11.55 9.06 20.26
N GLN A 309 11.54 7.76 19.98
CA GLN A 309 12.74 6.92 19.87
C GLN A 309 13.86 7.46 18.95
N PHE A 310 13.56 8.37 18.01
CA PHE A 310 14.56 9.00 17.15
C PHE A 310 15.24 10.22 17.80
N ARG A 311 14.69 10.75 18.89
CA ARG A 311 15.13 11.97 19.60
C ARG A 311 15.78 11.70 20.94
N ILE A 312 15.61 10.50 21.48
CA ILE A 312 16.21 10.07 22.75
C ILE A 312 17.58 9.41 22.53
N ASN A 313 18.30 9.17 23.62
CA ASN A 313 19.59 8.48 23.64
C ASN A 313 20.57 9.05 22.60
N ASN A 314 20.75 10.37 22.64
CA ASN A 314 21.63 11.10 21.74
C ASN A 314 21.40 10.78 20.24
N PHE A 315 20.13 10.64 19.84
CA PHE A 315 19.69 10.35 18.47
C PHE A 315 20.19 9.01 17.90
N ALA A 316 20.62 8.06 18.74
CA ALA A 316 21.26 6.82 18.31
C ALA A 316 20.46 6.04 17.25
N LYS A 317 19.12 5.98 17.38
CA LYS A 317 18.26 5.27 16.42
C LYS A 317 18.17 5.98 15.07
N LEU A 318 18.19 7.31 15.06
CA LEU A 318 18.25 8.09 13.82
C LEU A 318 19.60 7.89 13.14
N ILE A 319 20.69 8.02 13.90
CA ILE A 319 22.06 7.84 13.40
C ILE A 319 22.22 6.46 12.78
N ALA A 320 21.79 5.39 13.46
CA ALA A 320 21.83 4.03 12.93
C ALA A 320 21.01 3.87 11.64
N LEU A 321 19.81 4.45 11.59
CA LEU A 321 18.96 4.43 10.40
C LEU A 321 19.65 5.12 9.21
N TYR A 322 20.20 6.32 9.41
CA TYR A 322 20.79 7.09 8.33
C TYR A 322 22.17 6.58 7.92
N ARG A 323 22.96 5.98 8.81
CA ARG A 323 24.16 5.21 8.42
C ARG A 323 23.83 4.12 7.41
N ARG A 324 22.78 3.34 7.66
CA ARG A 324 22.30 2.33 6.71
C ARG A 324 21.81 2.95 5.40
N ARG A 325 21.10 4.08 5.45
CA ARG A 325 20.64 4.77 4.24
C ARG A 325 21.82 5.29 3.40
N ILE A 326 22.86 5.83 4.03
CA ILE A 326 24.10 6.28 3.36
C ILE A 326 24.80 5.09 2.71
N HIS A 327 24.92 3.98 3.43
CA HIS A 327 25.45 2.74 2.86
C HIS A 327 24.64 2.26 1.64
N ASN A 328 23.31 2.31 1.70
CA ASN A 328 22.45 1.93 0.55
C ASN A 328 22.66 2.85 -0.67
N PHE A 329 22.88 4.15 -0.45
CA PHE A 329 23.20 5.09 -1.52
C PHE A 329 24.50 4.68 -2.24
N TYR A 330 25.57 4.45 -1.48
CA TYR A 330 26.84 4.00 -2.05
C TYR A 330 26.71 2.63 -2.73
N ARG A 331 25.86 1.74 -2.22
CA ARG A 331 25.56 0.47 -2.88
C ARG A 331 24.92 0.68 -4.26
N TYR A 332 23.95 1.59 -4.39
CA TYR A 332 23.26 1.83 -5.67
C TYR A 332 24.13 2.50 -6.72
N ILE A 333 24.88 3.54 -6.36
CA ILE A 333 25.75 4.23 -7.33
C ILE A 333 26.89 3.32 -7.83
N ASN A 334 27.22 2.25 -7.11
CA ASN A 334 28.23 1.29 -7.52
C ASN A 334 27.66 0.04 -8.21
N SER A 335 26.34 -0.14 -8.27
CA SER A 335 25.73 -1.38 -8.78
C SER A 335 25.05 -1.26 -10.13
N SER A 336 24.41 -0.13 -10.41
CA SER A 336 23.53 0.06 -11.56
C SER A 336 23.60 1.50 -12.04
N PRO A 337 23.21 1.79 -13.30
CA PRO A 337 22.94 3.15 -13.73
C PRO A 337 21.92 3.85 -12.83
N VAL A 338 22.12 5.14 -12.53
CA VAL A 338 21.28 5.89 -11.59
C VAL A 338 20.56 7.06 -12.26
N LEU A 339 19.25 7.12 -12.05
CA LEU A 339 18.45 8.32 -12.28
C LEU A 339 18.31 9.08 -10.95
N PHE A 340 19.00 10.22 -10.83
CA PHE A 340 18.81 11.13 -9.72
C PHE A 340 17.62 12.03 -9.98
N LEU A 341 16.68 12.08 -9.03
CA LEU A 341 15.50 12.93 -9.12
C LEU A 341 15.56 14.06 -8.09
N ILE A 342 15.45 15.29 -8.54
CA ILE A 342 15.29 16.48 -7.70
C ILE A 342 13.95 17.10 -8.04
N HIS A 343 13.20 17.52 -7.02
CA HIS A 343 12.02 18.36 -7.22
C HIS A 343 12.23 19.72 -6.55
N SER A 344 11.80 20.80 -7.20
CA SER A 344 11.91 22.16 -6.66
C SER A 344 10.78 23.04 -7.16
N ARG A 345 10.46 24.13 -6.43
CA ARG A 345 9.53 25.17 -6.89
C ARG A 345 10.21 26.26 -7.73
N LYS A 346 11.53 26.21 -7.84
CA LYS A 346 12.36 27.16 -8.58
C LYS A 346 13.39 26.39 -9.40
N ASN A 347 13.86 27.00 -10.47
CA ASN A 347 14.97 26.44 -11.22
C ASN A 347 16.24 26.43 -10.35
N ILE A 348 17.08 25.41 -10.52
CA ILE A 348 18.31 25.18 -9.75
C ILE A 348 19.44 24.93 -10.73
N ASN A 349 20.62 25.53 -10.48
CA ASN A 349 21.81 25.17 -11.24
C ASN A 349 22.31 23.78 -10.80
N LEU A 350 22.29 22.81 -11.72
CA LEU A 350 22.70 21.43 -11.47
C LEU A 350 24.21 21.21 -11.59
N ASP A 351 24.97 22.17 -12.13
CA ASP A 351 26.40 21.99 -12.40
C ASP A 351 27.20 21.55 -11.16
N PRO A 352 27.02 22.14 -9.96
CA PRO A 352 27.80 21.71 -8.79
C PRO A 352 27.59 20.23 -8.45
N LEU A 353 26.36 19.74 -8.54
CA LEU A 353 26.05 18.34 -8.31
C LEU A 353 26.67 17.44 -9.39
N ILE A 354 26.53 17.81 -10.66
CA ILE A 354 27.08 17.03 -11.78
C ILE A 354 28.60 16.92 -11.65
N GLN A 355 29.28 18.02 -11.35
CA GLN A 355 30.74 18.03 -11.19
C GLN A 355 31.20 17.11 -10.03
N ILE A 356 30.49 17.12 -8.89
CA ILE A 356 30.79 16.20 -7.78
C ILE A 356 30.57 14.75 -8.18
N LEU A 357 29.47 14.45 -8.89
CA LEU A 357 29.18 13.08 -9.32
C LEU A 357 30.24 12.57 -10.30
N LEU A 358 30.66 13.39 -11.28
CA LEU A 358 31.72 13.03 -12.23
C LEU A 358 33.08 12.86 -11.56
N HIS A 359 33.44 13.76 -10.64
CA HIS A 359 34.75 13.74 -9.98
C HIS A 359 34.87 12.60 -8.96
N LYS A 360 33.86 12.42 -8.10
CA LYS A 360 33.91 11.43 -7.01
C LYS A 360 33.53 10.02 -7.46
N PHE A 361 32.71 9.90 -8.50
CA PHE A 361 32.20 8.61 -8.97
C PHE A 361 32.42 8.45 -10.49
N PRO A 362 33.68 8.38 -10.96
CA PRO A 362 33.98 8.41 -12.40
C PRO A 362 33.39 7.23 -13.20
N ASN A 363 33.09 6.12 -12.54
CA ASN A 363 32.48 4.93 -13.17
C ASN A 363 30.94 4.93 -13.11
N LEU A 364 30.33 5.88 -12.42
CA LEU A 364 28.88 5.97 -12.28
C LEU A 364 28.25 6.40 -13.60
N LYS A 365 27.39 5.56 -14.16
CA LYS A 365 26.48 5.95 -15.24
C LYS A 365 25.25 6.61 -14.62
N PHE A 366 24.98 7.87 -14.95
CA PHE A 366 23.84 8.56 -14.37
C PHE A 366 23.16 9.57 -15.30
N LYS A 367 21.93 9.92 -14.91
CA LYS A 367 21.21 11.11 -15.38
C LYS A 367 20.67 11.87 -14.17
N VAL A 368 20.59 13.19 -14.26
CA VAL A 368 19.95 14.04 -13.25
C VAL A 368 18.70 14.67 -13.84
N MET A 369 17.55 14.43 -13.24
CA MET A 369 16.28 15.02 -13.63
C MET A 369 15.82 16.02 -12.57
N LEU A 370 15.67 17.28 -12.98
CA LEU A 370 15.10 18.34 -12.17
C LEU A 370 13.64 18.57 -12.57
N LEU A 371 12.73 18.25 -11.64
CA LEU A 371 11.30 18.50 -11.74
C LEU A 371 11.00 19.88 -11.11
N VAL A 372 10.70 20.87 -11.93
CA VAL A 372 10.39 22.24 -11.46
C VAL A 372 8.88 22.45 -11.47
N SER A 373 8.29 22.62 -10.30
CA SER A 373 6.89 23.00 -10.15
C SER A 373 6.69 24.49 -10.38
N GLY A 374 5.97 24.86 -11.42
CA GLY A 374 5.74 26.26 -11.81
C GLY A 374 4.43 26.49 -12.56
N THR A 375 4.22 27.69 -13.11
CA THR A 375 2.98 28.08 -13.83
C THR A 375 3.08 27.92 -15.36
N LYS A 376 4.28 27.76 -15.92
CA LYS A 376 4.50 27.51 -17.35
C LYS A 376 5.00 26.08 -17.55
N ALA A 377 4.30 25.34 -18.41
CA ALA A 377 4.85 24.12 -18.98
C ALA A 377 6.00 24.44 -19.95
N ILE A 378 6.78 23.43 -20.31
CA ILE A 378 7.30 23.12 -21.68
C ILE A 378 8.76 22.62 -21.64
N SER A 379 8.96 21.58 -22.46
CA SER A 379 10.15 20.93 -23.02
C SER A 379 11.38 20.71 -22.13
N PRO A 380 11.94 19.49 -22.09
CA PRO A 380 13.18 19.23 -21.39
C PRO A 380 14.28 20.14 -21.94
N LYS A 381 14.90 20.93 -21.05
CA LYS A 381 16.19 21.55 -21.36
C LYS A 381 17.27 20.54 -21.00
N ILE A 382 17.95 20.03 -22.02
CA ILE A 382 19.07 19.10 -21.85
C ILE A 382 20.32 19.94 -21.62
N ASN A 383 20.92 19.79 -20.45
CA ASN A 383 22.25 20.34 -20.16
C ASN A 383 23.26 19.19 -20.32
N ASP A 384 24.12 19.31 -21.34
CA ASP A 384 25.28 18.44 -21.61
C ASP A 384 24.97 16.93 -21.67
N GLY A 385 23.72 16.56 -21.97
CA GLY A 385 23.25 15.19 -22.03
C GLY A 385 23.10 14.49 -20.68
N LEU A 386 23.76 14.94 -19.61
CA LEU A 386 23.72 14.33 -18.27
C LEU A 386 22.55 14.81 -17.42
N ALA A 387 22.00 15.99 -17.71
CA ALA A 387 20.91 16.56 -16.94
C ALA A 387 19.76 17.05 -17.81
N MET A 388 18.57 17.02 -17.22
CA MET A 388 17.32 17.42 -17.86
C MET A 388 16.39 18.11 -16.88
N THR A 389 15.83 19.23 -17.31
CA THR A 389 14.89 20.03 -16.49
C THR A 389 13.50 20.01 -17.09
N TYR A 390 12.52 19.57 -16.30
CA TYR A 390 11.11 19.49 -16.67
C TYR A 390 10.29 20.50 -15.86
N ASN A 391 9.67 21.45 -16.55
CA ASN A 391 8.73 22.39 -15.91
C ASN A 391 7.32 21.80 -15.91
N ILE A 392 6.80 21.55 -14.72
CA ILE A 392 5.53 20.86 -14.50
C ILE A 392 4.54 21.86 -13.89
N PRO A 393 3.40 22.13 -14.57
CA PRO A 393 2.35 22.98 -14.04
C PRO A 393 1.85 22.46 -12.68
N CYS A 394 2.12 23.19 -11.61
CA CYS A 394 1.61 22.84 -10.28
C CYS A 394 0.24 23.51 -10.08
N PRO A 395 -0.83 22.76 -9.78
CA PRO A 395 -2.14 23.34 -9.49
C PRO A 395 -2.06 24.32 -8.31
N SER A 396 -2.75 25.47 -8.40
CA SER A 396 -2.76 26.50 -7.34
C SER A 396 -3.31 25.99 -6.00
N ASN A 397 -4.15 24.96 -6.04
CA ASN A 397 -4.71 24.27 -4.88
C ASN A 397 -4.08 22.89 -4.63
N TYR A 398 -2.91 22.59 -5.22
CA TYR A 398 -2.20 21.35 -4.94
C TYR A 398 -1.87 21.29 -3.44
N ARG A 399 -2.50 20.35 -2.76
CA ARG A 399 -2.26 20.06 -1.34
C ARG A 399 -1.99 18.58 -1.21
N TRP A 400 -0.78 18.26 -0.76
CA TRP A 400 -0.50 16.91 -0.28
C TRP A 400 -0.97 16.81 1.19
N PRO A 401 -1.72 15.77 1.60
CA PRO A 401 -2.07 14.53 0.89
C PRO A 401 -3.55 14.45 0.43
N THR A 402 -4.12 15.46 -0.23
CA THR A 402 -5.53 15.42 -0.70
C THR A 402 -5.70 14.47 -1.90
N THR A 403 -6.88 13.93 -2.19
CA THR A 403 -7.15 12.99 -3.32
C THR A 403 -7.77 13.66 -4.56
N SER A 404 -7.63 14.98 -4.71
CA SER A 404 -8.27 15.73 -5.80
C SER A 404 -7.84 15.29 -7.21
N ALA A 405 -8.72 15.40 -8.20
CA ALA A 405 -8.42 15.11 -9.61
C ALA A 405 -7.19 15.88 -10.14
N ARG A 406 -6.98 17.11 -9.67
CA ARG A 406 -5.80 17.93 -10.03
C ARG A 406 -4.48 17.30 -9.57
N ARG A 407 -4.49 16.55 -8.46
CA ARG A 407 -3.32 15.79 -7.99
C ARG A 407 -3.04 14.60 -8.91
N ILE A 408 -4.07 13.87 -9.36
CA ILE A 408 -3.91 12.74 -10.29
C ILE A 408 -3.18 13.21 -11.53
N THR A 409 -3.66 14.29 -12.15
CA THR A 409 -3.04 14.85 -13.36
C THR A 409 -1.59 15.24 -13.11
N TYR A 410 -1.33 15.99 -12.04
CA TYR A 410 0.01 16.47 -11.73
C TYR A 410 1.02 15.33 -11.45
N GLU A 411 0.66 14.36 -10.61
CA GLU A 411 1.52 13.21 -10.32
C GLU A 411 1.70 12.30 -11.54
N LYS A 412 0.65 12.10 -12.34
CA LYS A 412 0.73 11.35 -13.58
C LYS A 412 1.71 12.00 -14.55
N THR A 413 1.65 13.32 -14.73
CA THR A 413 2.61 14.05 -15.57
C THR A 413 4.05 13.86 -15.09
N ILE A 414 4.31 13.94 -13.78
CA ILE A 414 5.63 13.64 -13.22
C ILE A 414 6.04 12.20 -13.52
N SER A 415 5.13 11.24 -13.28
CA SER A 415 5.40 9.82 -13.50
C SER A 415 5.73 9.53 -14.96
N GLU A 416 4.99 10.11 -15.91
CA GLU A 416 5.23 9.94 -17.34
C GLU A 416 6.60 10.51 -17.75
N ALA A 417 6.94 11.71 -17.29
CA ALA A 417 8.24 12.31 -17.58
C ALA A 417 9.42 11.47 -17.05
N ILE A 418 9.29 10.92 -15.84
CA ILE A 418 10.31 10.01 -15.29
C ILE A 418 10.36 8.71 -16.11
N LYS A 419 9.20 8.14 -16.47
CA LYS A 419 9.11 6.90 -17.25
C LYS A 419 9.78 7.03 -18.61
N GLU A 420 9.48 8.09 -19.36
CA GLU A 420 10.10 8.38 -20.66
C GLU A 420 11.62 8.57 -20.52
N THR A 421 12.05 9.25 -19.46
CA THR A 421 13.47 9.41 -19.16
C THR A 421 14.14 8.05 -18.97
N ILE A 422 13.50 7.14 -18.24
CA ILE A 422 14.04 5.79 -18.05
C ILE A 422 14.15 5.08 -19.40
N ILE A 423 13.05 4.99 -20.14
CA ILE A 423 12.96 4.27 -21.42
C ILE A 423 14.04 4.71 -22.41
N ASN A 424 14.32 6.01 -22.45
CA ASN A 424 15.23 6.61 -23.43
C ASN A 424 16.72 6.55 -23.00
N ASN A 425 17.03 6.26 -21.73
CA ASN A 425 18.40 6.41 -21.22
C ASN A 425 18.97 5.17 -20.49
N PHE A 426 18.12 4.23 -20.06
CA PHE A 426 18.50 3.00 -19.36
C PHE A 426 17.72 1.83 -19.94
#